data_AF-A0A1M7T6V4-F1
#
_entry.id   AF-A0A1M7T6V4-F1
#
_cell.length_a   1.000
_cell.length_b   1.000
_cell.length_c   1.000
_cell.angle_alpha   90.00
_cell.angle_beta   90.00
_cell.angle_gamma   90.00
#
_symmetry.space_group_name_H-M   'P 1'
#
loop_
_entity.id
_entity.type
_entity.pdbx_description
1 polymer ?
#
loop_
_entity_poly.entity_id
_entity_poly.type
_entity_poly.pdbx_seq_one_letter_code
_entity_poly.pdbx_strand_id
1 'polypeptide(L)'
;MFNFLNKFSWLKLYCLNKLKLLPLNFLHGVFIVALFITNILACLWTLNLFNKEKFIVILEQATQQKVTTPEALQSIKPLIVSRDISYDSSAIVIMVLFGLLGLYFMRWIAGYNWSWTTTLAKAIEFRAGMEQLGIVAPEDRIDFIRKNKIPVFIASSPLIGREQINVKAKSYNARSFYPLRNKSNIDLYVGQQTLCFDADNYASILQQHGQKTELAYSARVVTLEEMITNLKGVNSIQVNEIEELKVENKLLKDGKTQLSNQLKTLKSNDANIETSNQRRIPFWRVAAPMINKMIEEATSEEQYTRADIQLAFVEELQKYPDLQDKIKAVLNEKKQNKLEDSFELTGWAMDSIRFALGNFVKKQSGRPSNS
;
A
#
# COMPACT_ATOMS: atom_id res chain seq x y z
N MET A 1 -63.49 -46.26 -4.50
CA MET A 1 -62.24 -46.06 -5.27
C MET A 1 -61.77 -44.59 -5.22
N PHE A 2 -61.70 -43.99 -4.02
CA PHE A 2 -61.41 -42.56 -3.84
C PHE A 2 -60.52 -42.26 -2.62
N ASN A 3 -59.71 -43.24 -2.18
CA ASN A 3 -58.84 -43.11 -1.01
C ASN A 3 -57.36 -43.49 -1.25
N PHE A 4 -56.92 -43.55 -2.52
CA PHE A 4 -55.53 -43.87 -2.86
C PHE A 4 -54.70 -42.62 -3.23
N LEU A 5 -55.34 -41.47 -3.49
CA LEU A 5 -54.67 -40.24 -3.92
C LEU A 5 -54.13 -39.37 -2.76
N ASN A 6 -54.58 -39.58 -1.52
CA ASN A 6 -54.10 -38.79 -0.37
C ASN A 6 -52.79 -39.30 0.27
N LYS A 7 -52.34 -40.53 -0.06
CA LYS A 7 -51.09 -41.10 0.50
C LYS A 7 -49.81 -40.62 -0.20
N PHE A 8 -49.91 -39.87 -1.30
CA PHE A 8 -48.75 -39.39 -2.06
C PHE A 8 -48.39 -37.92 -1.80
N SER A 9 -49.05 -37.24 -0.85
CA SER A 9 -48.74 -35.84 -0.50
C SER A 9 -47.30 -35.66 0.03
N TRP A 10 -46.82 -36.61 0.84
CA TRP A 10 -45.44 -36.61 1.34
C TRP A 10 -44.40 -36.90 0.25
N LEU A 11 -44.73 -37.75 -0.73
CA LEU A 11 -43.87 -38.01 -1.89
C LEU A 11 -43.82 -36.80 -2.83
N LYS A 12 -44.92 -36.06 -2.99
CA LYS A 12 -44.92 -34.78 -3.72
C LYS A 12 -43.96 -33.78 -3.08
N LEU A 13 -44.00 -33.59 -1.76
CA LEU A 13 -43.08 -32.66 -1.08
C LEU A 13 -41.61 -33.12 -1.12
N TYR A 14 -41.35 -34.43 -0.95
CA TYR A 14 -40.00 -34.98 -0.95
C TYR A 14 -39.37 -34.99 -2.36
N CYS A 15 -40.16 -35.26 -3.41
CA CYS A 15 -39.70 -35.19 -4.78
C CYS A 15 -39.54 -33.74 -5.27
N LEU A 16 -40.45 -32.81 -4.93
CA LEU A 16 -40.36 -31.41 -5.37
C LEU A 16 -39.12 -30.67 -4.84
N ASN A 17 -38.64 -31.00 -3.64
CA ASN A 17 -37.44 -30.36 -3.09
C ASN A 17 -36.12 -30.93 -3.68
N LYS A 18 -36.06 -32.21 -4.06
CA LYS A 18 -34.89 -32.79 -4.75
C LYS A 18 -34.87 -32.57 -6.27
N LEU A 19 -36.03 -32.31 -6.89
CA LEU A 19 -36.12 -32.00 -8.33
C LEU A 19 -35.50 -30.64 -8.70
N LYS A 20 -35.35 -29.71 -7.76
CA LYS A 20 -34.62 -28.43 -7.98
C LYS A 20 -33.12 -28.61 -8.25
N LEU A 21 -32.58 -29.80 -7.98
CA LEU A 21 -31.17 -30.15 -8.13
C LEU A 21 -30.95 -31.30 -9.12
N LEU A 22 -31.94 -31.66 -9.93
CA LEU A 22 -31.72 -32.59 -11.02
C LEU A 22 -30.90 -31.86 -12.09
N PRO A 23 -29.61 -32.20 -12.28
CA PRO A 23 -28.79 -31.53 -13.25
C PRO A 23 -29.43 -31.72 -14.62
N LEU A 24 -29.34 -30.70 -15.47
CA LEU A 24 -29.72 -30.72 -16.88
C LEU A 24 -29.36 -32.05 -17.58
N ASN A 25 -28.26 -32.66 -17.13
CA ASN A 25 -27.72 -33.97 -17.52
C ASN A 25 -28.68 -35.17 -17.34
N PHE A 26 -29.58 -35.20 -16.35
CA PHE A 26 -30.49 -36.35 -16.16
C PHE A 26 -31.64 -36.35 -17.16
N LEU A 27 -32.28 -35.19 -17.37
CA LEU A 27 -33.33 -35.05 -18.39
C LEU A 27 -32.76 -35.25 -19.79
N HIS A 28 -31.54 -34.74 -20.04
CA HIS A 28 -30.79 -35.02 -21.27
C HIS A 28 -30.48 -36.51 -21.41
N GLY A 29 -30.07 -37.19 -20.32
CA GLY A 29 -29.78 -38.62 -20.32
C GLY A 29 -31.01 -39.47 -20.67
N VAL A 30 -32.17 -39.20 -20.05
CA VAL A 30 -33.42 -39.90 -20.35
C VAL A 30 -33.84 -39.68 -21.81
N PHE A 31 -33.69 -38.46 -22.32
CA PHE A 31 -34.03 -38.14 -23.71
C PHE A 31 -33.10 -38.80 -24.72
N ILE A 32 -31.79 -38.85 -24.43
CA ILE A 32 -30.80 -39.55 -25.26
C ILE A 32 -31.08 -41.06 -25.28
N VAL A 33 -31.42 -41.65 -24.15
CA VAL A 33 -31.78 -43.08 -24.06
C VAL A 33 -33.04 -43.37 -24.88
N ALA A 34 -34.06 -42.50 -24.80
CA ALA A 34 -35.26 -42.63 -25.62
C ALA A 34 -34.93 -42.57 -27.13
N LEU A 35 -34.09 -41.63 -27.57
CA LEU A 35 -33.63 -41.53 -28.96
C LEU A 35 -32.83 -42.75 -29.43
N PHE A 36 -32.00 -43.33 -28.55
CA PHE A 36 -31.24 -44.54 -28.85
C PHE A 36 -32.17 -45.74 -29.03
N ILE A 37 -33.14 -45.92 -28.13
CA ILE A 37 -34.12 -47.02 -28.21
C ILE A 37 -34.93 -46.90 -29.51
N THR A 38 -35.38 -45.70 -29.89
CA THR A 38 -36.11 -45.51 -31.15
C THR A 38 -35.27 -45.82 -32.39
N ASN A 39 -33.97 -45.49 -32.40
CA ASN A 39 -33.08 -45.81 -33.51
C ASN A 39 -32.78 -47.32 -33.60
N ILE A 40 -32.58 -48.00 -32.47
CA ILE A 40 -32.39 -49.45 -32.43
C ILE A 40 -33.62 -50.17 -32.99
N LEU A 41 -34.82 -49.75 -32.59
CA LEU A 41 -36.08 -50.30 -33.10
C LEU A 41 -36.23 -50.08 -34.62
N ALA A 42 -35.85 -48.91 -35.12
CA ALA A 42 -35.85 -48.63 -36.56
C ALA A 42 -34.86 -49.53 -37.34
N CYS A 43 -33.64 -49.72 -36.83
CA CYS A 43 -32.63 -50.59 -37.45
C CYS A 43 -33.02 -52.08 -37.45
N LEU A 44 -33.61 -52.58 -36.35
CA LEU A 44 -34.08 -53.97 -36.28
C LEU A 44 -35.20 -54.24 -37.30
N TRP A 45 -36.03 -53.24 -37.57
CA TRP A 45 -37.10 -53.34 -38.56
C TRP A 45 -36.58 -53.34 -40.00
N THR A 46 -35.65 -52.44 -40.35
CA THR A 46 -35.06 -52.40 -41.69
C THR A 46 -34.32 -53.68 -42.04
N LEU A 47 -33.59 -54.26 -41.07
CA LEU A 47 -32.94 -55.57 -41.23
C LEU A 47 -33.95 -56.69 -41.48
N ASN A 48 -35.09 -56.68 -40.78
CA ASN A 48 -36.13 -57.69 -40.97
C ASN A 48 -36.83 -57.58 -42.34
N LEU A 49 -37.04 -56.36 -42.83
CA LEU A 49 -37.64 -56.11 -44.14
C LEU A 49 -36.71 -56.54 -45.28
N PHE A 50 -35.42 -56.19 -45.18
CA PHE A 50 -34.40 -56.61 -46.13
C PHE A 50 -34.19 -58.12 -46.15
N ASN A 51 -34.27 -58.79 -44.98
CA ASN A 51 -34.23 -60.24 -44.89
C ASN A 51 -35.43 -60.88 -45.61
N LYS A 52 -36.64 -60.32 -45.48
CA LYS A 52 -37.84 -60.83 -46.16
C LYS A 52 -37.71 -60.77 -47.68
N GLU A 53 -37.31 -59.61 -48.21
CA GLU A 53 -37.15 -59.43 -49.66
C GLU A 53 -36.04 -60.32 -50.23
N LYS A 54 -34.87 -60.36 -49.59
CA LYS A 54 -33.77 -61.22 -50.02
C LYS A 54 -34.13 -62.70 -49.96
N PHE A 55 -34.86 -63.14 -48.95
CA PHE A 55 -35.24 -64.54 -48.81
C PHE A 55 -36.23 -64.97 -49.91
N ILE A 56 -37.15 -64.09 -50.31
CA ILE A 56 -38.05 -64.33 -51.46
C ILE A 56 -37.24 -64.43 -52.76
N VAL A 57 -36.30 -63.51 -53.00
CA VAL A 57 -35.45 -63.54 -54.19
C VAL A 57 -34.58 -64.81 -54.24
N ILE A 58 -34.00 -65.22 -53.10
CA ILE A 58 -33.21 -66.45 -53.01
C ILE A 58 -34.08 -67.70 -53.26
N LEU A 59 -35.31 -67.74 -52.73
CA LEU A 59 -36.25 -68.84 -52.98
C LEU A 59 -36.67 -68.91 -54.45
N GLU A 60 -36.92 -67.77 -55.10
CA GLU A 60 -37.25 -67.68 -56.52
C GLU A 60 -36.06 -68.14 -57.39
N GLN A 61 -34.82 -67.73 -57.04
CA GLN A 61 -33.61 -68.20 -57.71
C GLN A 61 -33.35 -69.70 -57.51
N ALA A 62 -33.56 -70.22 -56.29
CA ALA A 62 -33.42 -71.65 -55.99
C ALA A 62 -34.48 -72.50 -56.74
N THR A 63 -35.66 -71.95 -56.99
CA THR A 63 -36.71 -72.58 -57.81
C THR A 63 -36.31 -72.58 -59.28
N GLN A 64 -35.78 -71.46 -59.79
CA GLN A 64 -35.24 -71.36 -61.16
C GLN A 64 -34.08 -72.33 -61.41
N GLN A 65 -33.24 -72.57 -60.40
CA GLN A 65 -32.14 -73.53 -60.44
C GLN A 65 -32.57 -74.98 -60.20
N LYS A 66 -33.90 -75.26 -60.11
CA LYS A 66 -34.49 -76.59 -59.85
C LYS A 66 -34.09 -77.24 -58.52
N VAL A 67 -33.55 -76.48 -57.57
CA VAL A 67 -33.21 -76.96 -56.22
C VAL A 67 -34.47 -77.14 -55.36
N THR A 68 -35.53 -76.40 -55.69
CA THR A 68 -36.84 -76.46 -55.02
C THR A 68 -37.97 -76.54 -56.06
N THR A 69 -39.10 -77.16 -55.69
CA THR A 69 -40.26 -77.31 -56.58
C THR A 69 -41.12 -76.04 -56.59
N PRO A 70 -41.77 -75.70 -57.73
CA PRO A 70 -42.63 -74.52 -57.83
C PRO A 70 -43.84 -74.57 -56.88
N GLU A 71 -44.29 -75.76 -56.51
CA GLU A 71 -45.35 -75.99 -55.51
C GLU A 71 -44.91 -75.62 -54.10
N ALA A 72 -43.64 -75.90 -53.75
CA ALA A 72 -43.05 -75.48 -52.48
C ALA A 72 -42.91 -73.96 -52.41
N LEU A 73 -42.52 -73.30 -53.52
CA LEU A 73 -42.49 -71.84 -53.60
C LEU A 73 -43.89 -71.24 -53.42
N GLN A 74 -44.92 -71.79 -54.06
CA GLN A 74 -46.30 -71.33 -53.92
C GLN A 74 -46.88 -71.54 -52.52
N SER A 75 -46.41 -72.53 -51.77
CA SER A 75 -46.84 -72.78 -50.38
C SER A 75 -46.08 -71.92 -49.37
N ILE A 76 -44.79 -71.70 -49.58
CA ILE A 76 -43.91 -71.00 -48.63
C ILE A 76 -43.98 -69.47 -48.79
N LYS A 77 -44.11 -68.97 -50.02
CA LYS A 77 -44.21 -67.53 -50.31
C LYS A 77 -45.37 -66.85 -49.56
N PRO A 78 -46.61 -67.36 -49.53
CA PRO A 78 -47.68 -66.74 -48.76
C PRO A 78 -47.42 -66.79 -47.25
N LEU A 79 -46.75 -67.82 -46.70
CA LEU A 79 -46.38 -67.88 -45.27
C LEU A 79 -45.34 -66.83 -44.87
N ILE A 80 -44.40 -66.52 -45.77
CA ILE A 80 -43.42 -65.44 -45.57
C ILE A 80 -44.09 -64.07 -45.73
N VAL A 81 -44.97 -63.93 -46.71
CA VAL A 81 -45.71 -62.69 -46.98
C VAL A 81 -46.69 -62.39 -45.86
N SER A 82 -47.41 -63.40 -45.35
CA SER A 82 -48.38 -63.31 -44.25
C SER A 82 -47.75 -63.15 -42.87
N ARG A 83 -46.41 -63.22 -42.76
CA ARG A 83 -45.72 -62.75 -41.56
C ARG A 83 -45.97 -61.25 -41.45
N ASP A 84 -47.01 -60.94 -40.70
CA ASP A 84 -47.61 -59.63 -40.59
C ASP A 84 -46.65 -58.70 -39.84
N ILE A 85 -46.11 -57.72 -40.56
CA ILE A 85 -45.38 -56.62 -39.95
C ILE A 85 -46.43 -55.54 -39.71
N SER A 86 -47.34 -55.79 -38.77
CA SER A 86 -48.38 -54.85 -38.37
C SER A 86 -47.80 -53.75 -37.46
N TYR A 87 -46.80 -53.04 -37.99
CA TYR A 87 -46.39 -51.74 -37.51
C TYR A 87 -46.40 -50.83 -38.72
N ASP A 88 -47.47 -50.06 -38.79
CA ASP A 88 -47.82 -49.10 -39.83
C ASP A 88 -46.57 -48.30 -40.24
N SER A 89 -46.18 -48.34 -41.51
CA SER A 89 -44.98 -47.64 -42.02
C SER A 89 -45.03 -46.13 -41.72
N SER A 90 -46.25 -45.59 -41.56
CA SER A 90 -46.55 -44.25 -41.05
C SER A 90 -45.98 -44.00 -39.64
N ALA A 91 -46.05 -44.96 -38.72
CA ALA A 91 -45.55 -44.85 -37.35
C ALA A 91 -44.02 -44.69 -37.30
N ILE A 92 -43.29 -45.29 -38.25
CA ILE A 92 -41.83 -45.21 -38.33
C ILE A 92 -41.37 -43.88 -38.89
N VAL A 93 -42.04 -43.37 -39.94
CA VAL A 93 -41.78 -42.02 -40.46
C VAL A 93 -42.01 -41.01 -39.34
N ILE A 94 -43.09 -41.16 -38.57
CA ILE A 94 -43.39 -40.33 -37.40
C ILE A 94 -42.29 -40.45 -36.34
N MET A 95 -41.81 -41.65 -35.99
CA MET A 95 -40.72 -41.84 -35.02
C MET A 95 -39.39 -41.22 -35.47
N VAL A 96 -39.02 -41.33 -36.75
CA VAL A 96 -37.80 -40.68 -37.30
C VAL A 96 -37.96 -39.16 -37.29
N LEU A 97 -39.13 -38.64 -37.65
CA LEU A 97 -39.43 -37.21 -37.58
C LEU A 97 -39.33 -36.68 -36.15
N PHE A 98 -39.89 -37.41 -35.16
CA PHE A 98 -39.74 -37.06 -33.74
C PHE A 98 -38.30 -37.18 -33.25
N GLY A 99 -37.52 -38.13 -33.76
CA GLY A 99 -36.09 -38.25 -33.46
C GLY A 99 -35.28 -37.06 -33.99
N LEU A 100 -35.53 -36.63 -35.24
CA LEU A 100 -34.92 -35.46 -35.85
C LEU A 100 -35.37 -34.15 -35.19
N LEU A 101 -36.65 -34.01 -34.88
CA LEU A 101 -37.19 -32.90 -34.08
C LEU A 101 -36.56 -32.86 -32.69
N GLY A 102 -36.35 -34.02 -32.06
CA GLY A 102 -35.65 -34.14 -30.78
C GLY A 102 -34.19 -33.69 -30.86
N LEU A 103 -33.46 -34.11 -31.89
CA LEU A 103 -32.08 -33.65 -32.14
C LEU A 103 -32.01 -32.15 -32.43
N TYR A 104 -32.95 -31.63 -33.23
CA TYR A 104 -33.06 -30.20 -33.51
C TYR A 104 -33.36 -29.42 -32.22
N PHE A 105 -34.32 -29.89 -31.42
CA PHE A 105 -34.68 -29.29 -30.14
C PHE A 105 -33.51 -29.34 -29.13
N MET A 106 -32.74 -30.42 -29.10
CA MET A 106 -31.52 -30.53 -28.28
C MET A 106 -30.45 -29.53 -28.74
N ARG A 107 -30.21 -29.41 -30.05
CA ARG A 107 -29.29 -28.42 -30.61
C ARG A 107 -29.76 -26.98 -30.33
N TRP A 108 -31.07 -26.77 -30.34
CA TRP A 108 -31.69 -25.49 -30.02
C TRP A 108 -31.58 -25.14 -28.52
N ILE A 109 -31.88 -26.09 -27.62
CA ILE A 109 -31.69 -25.92 -26.16
C ILE A 109 -30.22 -25.68 -25.81
N ALA A 110 -29.31 -26.44 -26.43
CA ALA A 110 -27.87 -26.28 -26.22
C ALA A 110 -27.37 -24.91 -26.68
N GLY A 111 -27.97 -24.34 -27.74
CA GLY A 111 -27.66 -22.99 -28.22
C GLY A 111 -28.22 -21.87 -27.34
N TYR A 112 -29.37 -22.09 -26.70
CA TYR A 112 -30.09 -21.05 -25.94
C TYR A 112 -29.74 -20.95 -24.45
N ASN A 113 -28.84 -21.80 -23.92
CA ASN A 113 -28.36 -21.74 -22.53
C ASN A 113 -29.51 -21.59 -21.52
N TRP A 114 -30.56 -22.40 -21.66
CA TRP A 114 -31.78 -22.31 -20.84
C TRP A 114 -31.46 -22.64 -19.37
N SER A 115 -31.47 -21.62 -18.52
CA SER A 115 -31.40 -21.76 -17.07
C SER A 115 -32.72 -21.30 -16.44
N TRP A 116 -33.15 -22.05 -15.42
CA TRP A 116 -34.34 -21.70 -14.65
C TRP A 116 -34.00 -20.57 -13.68
N THR A 117 -34.93 -19.62 -13.54
CA THR A 117 -34.78 -18.57 -12.54
C THR A 117 -35.18 -19.15 -11.19
N THR A 118 -34.23 -19.18 -10.26
CA THR A 118 -34.41 -19.68 -8.89
C THR A 118 -34.29 -18.52 -7.92
N THR A 119 -35.17 -18.46 -6.95
CA THR A 119 -35.01 -17.56 -5.80
C THR A 119 -34.02 -18.16 -4.81
N LEU A 120 -32.86 -17.52 -4.67
CA LEU A 120 -31.86 -17.82 -3.66
C LEU A 120 -32.33 -17.25 -2.32
N ALA A 121 -32.34 -18.08 -1.27
CA ALA A 121 -32.68 -17.63 0.08
C ALA A 121 -31.71 -16.55 0.54
N LYS A 122 -30.41 -16.76 0.29
CA LYS A 122 -29.35 -15.80 0.54
C LYS A 122 -28.30 -15.89 -0.56
N ALA A 123 -27.99 -14.76 -1.18
CA ALA A 123 -26.97 -14.62 -2.20
C ALA A 123 -25.79 -13.82 -1.65
N ILE A 124 -24.58 -14.25 -1.98
CA ILE A 124 -23.33 -13.57 -1.64
C ILE A 124 -22.75 -13.00 -2.92
N GLU A 125 -22.40 -11.72 -2.89
CA GLU A 125 -21.81 -11.03 -4.04
C GLU A 125 -20.47 -11.68 -4.42
N PHE A 126 -20.26 -11.89 -5.71
CA PHE A 126 -19.17 -12.70 -6.22
C PHE A 126 -17.79 -12.18 -5.79
N ARG A 127 -17.52 -10.87 -5.94
CA ARG A 127 -16.24 -10.28 -5.56
C ARG A 127 -15.99 -10.41 -4.06
N ALA A 128 -16.98 -10.10 -3.23
CA ALA A 128 -16.90 -10.22 -1.78
C ALA A 128 -16.65 -11.66 -1.35
N GLY A 129 -17.35 -12.63 -1.95
CA GLY A 129 -17.13 -14.05 -1.67
C GLY A 129 -15.73 -14.52 -2.08
N MET A 130 -15.19 -14.02 -3.19
CA MET A 130 -13.83 -14.38 -3.60
C MET A 130 -12.75 -13.72 -2.75
N GLU A 131 -12.97 -12.48 -2.28
CA GLU A 131 -12.08 -11.79 -1.34
C GLU A 131 -12.02 -12.49 0.01
N GLN A 132 -13.14 -13.02 0.50
CA GLN A 132 -13.20 -13.84 1.71
C GLN A 132 -12.41 -15.16 1.56
N LEU A 133 -12.33 -15.71 0.36
CA LEU A 133 -11.44 -16.84 0.03
C LEU A 133 -9.98 -16.41 -0.20
N GLY A 134 -9.68 -15.12 -0.06
CA GLY A 134 -8.36 -14.49 -0.24
C GLY A 134 -7.86 -14.42 -1.67
N ILE A 135 -8.77 -14.53 -2.64
CA ILE A 135 -8.47 -14.44 -4.06
C ILE A 135 -8.78 -13.01 -4.52
N VAL A 136 -7.75 -12.17 -4.53
CA VAL A 136 -7.88 -10.73 -4.78
C VAL A 136 -7.82 -10.39 -6.27
N ALA A 137 -6.97 -11.07 -7.05
CA ALA A 137 -6.79 -10.77 -8.45
C ALA A 137 -7.99 -11.25 -9.29
N PRO A 138 -8.60 -10.41 -10.15
CA PRO A 138 -9.76 -10.79 -10.96
C PRO A 138 -9.54 -12.05 -11.81
N GLU A 139 -8.34 -12.24 -12.35
CA GLU A 139 -8.00 -13.41 -13.20
C GLU A 139 -8.04 -14.71 -12.40
N ASP A 140 -7.41 -14.70 -11.23
CA ASP A 140 -7.35 -15.85 -10.32
C ASP A 140 -8.75 -16.26 -9.85
N ARG A 141 -9.67 -15.30 -9.72
CA ARG A 141 -11.06 -15.58 -9.32
C ARG A 141 -11.76 -16.46 -10.35
N ILE A 142 -11.59 -16.12 -11.62
CA ILE A 142 -12.23 -16.82 -12.74
C ILE A 142 -11.62 -18.22 -12.89
N ASP A 143 -10.30 -18.32 -12.84
CA ASP A 143 -9.60 -19.60 -12.95
C ASP A 143 -9.91 -20.53 -11.77
N PHE A 144 -10.07 -19.97 -10.56
CA PHE A 144 -10.47 -20.74 -9.38
C PHE A 144 -11.86 -21.37 -9.55
N ILE A 145 -12.86 -20.60 -9.99
CA ILE A 145 -14.21 -21.14 -10.25
C ILE A 145 -14.14 -22.25 -11.30
N ARG A 146 -13.39 -22.01 -12.39
CA ARG A 146 -13.30 -22.95 -13.51
C ARG A 146 -12.64 -24.26 -13.10
N LYS A 147 -11.51 -24.17 -12.38
CA LYS A 147 -10.75 -25.33 -11.92
C LYS A 147 -11.55 -26.16 -10.92
N ASN A 148 -12.24 -25.51 -9.99
CA ASN A 148 -13.00 -26.19 -8.93
C ASN A 148 -14.47 -26.44 -9.29
N LYS A 149 -14.91 -26.07 -10.50
CA LYS A 149 -16.29 -26.25 -11.00
C LYS A 149 -17.35 -25.67 -10.06
N ILE A 150 -17.07 -24.50 -9.51
CA ILE A 150 -17.96 -23.82 -8.57
C ILE A 150 -19.20 -23.31 -9.32
N PRO A 151 -20.43 -23.58 -8.82
CA PRO A 151 -21.64 -23.03 -9.39
C PRO A 151 -21.71 -21.52 -9.14
N VAL A 152 -22.04 -20.75 -10.18
CA VAL A 152 -22.21 -19.30 -10.10
C VAL A 152 -23.59 -18.93 -10.62
N PHE A 153 -24.17 -17.89 -10.04
CA PHE A 153 -25.50 -17.41 -10.35
C PHE A 153 -25.43 -15.98 -10.86
N ILE A 154 -26.33 -15.62 -11.79
CA ILE A 154 -26.51 -14.23 -12.22
C ILE A 154 -27.86 -13.77 -11.69
N ALA A 155 -27.82 -12.80 -10.78
CA ALA A 155 -28.97 -12.13 -10.23
C ALA A 155 -29.68 -11.29 -11.31
N SER A 156 -31.01 -11.21 -11.21
CA SER A 156 -31.84 -10.42 -12.13
C SER A 156 -31.68 -8.92 -11.94
N SER A 157 -31.09 -8.51 -10.82
CA SER A 157 -30.80 -7.12 -10.44
C SER A 157 -29.43 -7.06 -9.76
N PRO A 158 -28.73 -5.91 -9.82
CA PRO A 158 -27.49 -5.69 -9.08
C PRO A 158 -27.68 -5.97 -7.59
N LEU A 159 -26.69 -6.61 -6.98
CA LEU A 159 -26.65 -6.88 -5.55
C LEU A 159 -26.15 -5.65 -4.81
N ILE A 160 -26.90 -5.23 -3.78
CA ILE A 160 -26.54 -4.07 -2.98
C ILE A 160 -25.86 -4.58 -1.70
N GLY A 161 -24.53 -4.46 -1.64
CA GLY A 161 -23.73 -4.93 -0.51
C GLY A 161 -23.16 -6.33 -0.70
N ARG A 162 -22.64 -6.92 0.38
CA ARG A 162 -21.94 -8.21 0.34
C ARG A 162 -22.88 -9.41 0.28
N GLU A 163 -24.05 -9.28 0.89
CA GLU A 163 -25.04 -10.35 1.00
C GLU A 163 -26.44 -9.78 0.81
N GLN A 164 -27.31 -10.53 0.15
CA GLN A 164 -28.69 -10.14 -0.08
C GLN A 164 -29.63 -11.34 0.01
N ILE A 165 -30.78 -11.14 0.62
CA ILE A 165 -31.78 -12.19 0.88
C ILE A 165 -32.80 -12.20 -0.27
N ASN A 166 -33.34 -13.38 -0.60
CA ASN A 166 -34.45 -13.55 -1.57
C ASN A 166 -34.15 -13.01 -2.98
N VAL A 167 -32.99 -13.36 -3.52
CA VAL A 167 -32.54 -12.87 -4.84
C VAL A 167 -33.01 -13.81 -5.94
N LYS A 168 -33.73 -13.27 -6.94
CA LYS A 168 -34.04 -14.02 -8.18
C LYS A 168 -32.80 -14.11 -9.04
N ALA A 169 -32.24 -15.30 -9.16
CA ALA A 169 -31.01 -15.52 -9.92
C ALA A 169 -31.15 -16.73 -10.86
N LYS A 170 -30.41 -16.70 -11.96
CA LYS A 170 -30.30 -17.82 -12.89
C LYS A 170 -29.01 -18.58 -12.60
N SER A 171 -29.11 -19.90 -12.45
CA SER A 171 -27.94 -20.74 -12.23
C SER A 171 -27.23 -21.01 -13.54
N TYR A 172 -25.90 -20.90 -13.53
CA TYR A 172 -25.08 -21.19 -14.69
C TYR A 172 -23.95 -22.13 -14.30
N ASN A 173 -23.79 -23.20 -15.07
CA ASN A 173 -22.61 -24.04 -14.94
C ASN A 173 -21.44 -23.33 -15.63
N ALA A 174 -20.42 -22.94 -14.87
CA ALA A 174 -19.26 -22.20 -15.37
C ALA A 174 -18.52 -22.90 -16.54
N ARG A 175 -18.63 -24.23 -16.68
CA ARG A 175 -18.00 -24.97 -17.79
C ARG A 175 -18.82 -24.92 -19.09
N SER A 176 -20.14 -24.84 -18.98
CA SER A 176 -21.07 -24.95 -20.11
C SER A 176 -21.63 -23.60 -20.55
N PHE A 177 -21.56 -22.59 -19.69
CA PHE A 177 -22.15 -21.29 -19.96
C PHE A 177 -21.19 -20.41 -20.76
N TYR A 178 -21.54 -20.20 -22.03
CA TYR A 178 -20.74 -19.45 -23.00
C TYR A 178 -20.30 -18.04 -22.53
N PRO A 179 -21.14 -17.26 -21.82
CA PRO A 179 -20.71 -15.97 -21.28
C PRO A 179 -19.69 -16.04 -20.14
N LEU A 180 -19.66 -17.09 -19.32
CA LEU A 180 -18.60 -17.28 -18.30
C LEU A 180 -17.33 -17.94 -18.89
N ARG A 181 -17.30 -18.20 -20.21
CA ARG A 181 -16.10 -18.67 -20.91
C ARG A 181 -15.16 -17.52 -21.29
N ASN A 182 -15.71 -16.33 -21.53
CA ASN A 182 -14.96 -15.14 -21.93
C ASN A 182 -14.77 -14.20 -20.73
N LYS A 183 -13.52 -13.79 -20.49
CA LYS A 183 -13.14 -12.87 -19.41
C LYS A 183 -13.93 -11.56 -19.46
N SER A 184 -14.07 -10.96 -20.65
CA SER A 184 -14.78 -9.69 -20.81
C SER A 184 -16.25 -9.74 -20.38
N ASN A 185 -16.91 -10.88 -20.56
CA ASN A 185 -18.29 -11.07 -20.15
C ASN A 185 -18.41 -11.25 -18.63
N ILE A 186 -17.43 -11.91 -17.99
CA ILE A 186 -17.38 -12.01 -16.54
C ILE A 186 -17.18 -10.63 -15.93
N ASP A 187 -16.22 -9.86 -16.46
CA ASP A 187 -15.94 -8.50 -16.00
C ASP A 187 -17.18 -7.60 -16.11
N LEU A 188 -18.01 -7.79 -17.15
CA LEU A 188 -19.29 -7.11 -17.29
C LEU A 188 -20.27 -7.47 -16.17
N TYR A 189 -20.47 -8.75 -15.85
CA TYR A 189 -21.39 -9.16 -14.76
C TYR A 189 -20.86 -8.80 -13.36
N VAL A 190 -19.54 -8.83 -13.16
CA VAL A 190 -18.89 -8.36 -11.93
C VAL A 190 -19.02 -6.85 -11.79
N GLY A 191 -18.79 -6.09 -12.86
CA GLY A 191 -18.98 -4.63 -12.89
C GLY A 191 -20.43 -4.21 -12.67
N GLN A 192 -21.39 -5.00 -13.17
CA GLN A 192 -22.82 -4.82 -12.92
C GLN A 192 -23.28 -5.34 -11.55
N GLN A 193 -22.39 -5.96 -10.75
CA GLN A 193 -22.69 -6.56 -9.46
C GLN A 193 -23.86 -7.57 -9.51
N THR A 194 -24.02 -8.27 -10.63
CA THR A 194 -25.09 -9.28 -10.80
C THR A 194 -24.59 -10.69 -10.53
N LEU A 195 -23.28 -10.90 -10.50
CA LEU A 195 -22.70 -12.22 -10.27
C LEU A 195 -22.72 -12.56 -8.78
N CYS A 196 -23.21 -13.75 -8.41
CA CYS A 196 -23.30 -14.19 -7.02
C CYS A 196 -23.13 -15.69 -6.81
N PHE A 197 -22.88 -16.02 -5.55
CA PHE A 197 -22.96 -17.37 -5.01
C PHE A 197 -24.23 -17.55 -4.20
N ASP A 198 -24.72 -18.78 -4.19
CA ASP A 198 -25.70 -19.22 -3.20
C ASP A 198 -24.98 -19.45 -1.85
N ALA A 199 -25.53 -18.93 -0.77
CA ALA A 199 -24.86 -18.92 0.53
C ALA A 199 -24.56 -20.33 1.08
N ASP A 200 -25.46 -21.29 0.87
CA ASP A 200 -25.29 -22.67 1.34
C ASP A 200 -24.13 -23.37 0.61
N ASN A 201 -24.05 -23.14 -0.71
CA ASN A 201 -22.95 -23.63 -1.53
C ASN A 201 -21.64 -22.92 -1.17
N TYR A 202 -21.69 -21.62 -0.93
CA TYR A 202 -20.53 -20.82 -0.58
C TYR A 202 -19.94 -21.20 0.80
N ALA A 203 -20.77 -21.49 1.79
CA ALA A 203 -20.32 -21.98 3.09
C ALA A 203 -19.48 -23.27 2.97
N SER A 204 -19.92 -24.18 2.08
CA SER A 204 -19.17 -25.41 1.78
C SER A 204 -17.82 -25.13 1.11
N ILE A 205 -17.78 -24.16 0.19
CA ILE A 205 -16.54 -23.73 -0.48
C ILE A 205 -15.58 -23.09 0.52
N LEU A 206 -16.10 -22.26 1.43
CA LEU A 206 -15.32 -21.62 2.48
C LEU A 206 -14.75 -22.65 3.46
N GLN A 207 -15.50 -23.69 3.80
CA GLN A 207 -14.97 -24.78 4.63
C GLN A 207 -13.85 -25.56 3.93
N GLN A 208 -14.00 -25.84 2.64
CA GLN A 208 -13.03 -26.64 1.87
C GLN A 208 -11.77 -25.86 1.48
N HIS A 209 -11.91 -24.58 1.16
CA HIS A 209 -10.84 -23.77 0.59
C HIS A 209 -10.41 -22.61 1.50
N GLY A 210 -11.26 -22.19 2.44
CA GLY A 210 -10.99 -21.06 3.34
C GLY A 210 -9.93 -21.33 4.41
N GLN A 211 -9.72 -22.58 4.84
CA GLN A 211 -8.65 -22.91 5.81
C GLN A 211 -7.24 -22.54 5.30
N LYS A 212 -6.98 -22.76 4.01
CA LYS A 212 -5.69 -22.38 3.40
C LYS A 212 -5.51 -20.86 3.42
N THR A 213 -6.61 -20.15 3.22
CA THR A 213 -6.63 -18.69 3.23
C THR A 213 -6.49 -18.14 4.65
N GLU A 214 -7.16 -18.74 5.63
CA GLU A 214 -7.08 -18.36 7.03
C GLU A 214 -5.66 -18.53 7.57
N LEU A 215 -4.99 -19.63 7.23
CA LEU A 215 -3.56 -19.85 7.55
C LEU A 215 -2.63 -18.83 6.88
N ALA A 216 -2.91 -18.46 5.62
CA ALA A 216 -2.11 -17.45 4.91
C ALA A 216 -2.32 -16.04 5.50
N TYR A 217 -3.56 -15.71 5.88
CA TYR A 217 -3.87 -14.44 6.54
C TYR A 217 -3.30 -14.37 7.94
N SER A 218 -3.41 -15.43 8.74
CA SER A 218 -2.84 -15.44 10.10
C SER A 218 -1.32 -15.30 10.07
N ALA A 219 -0.63 -15.98 9.16
CA ALA A 219 0.81 -15.80 8.95
C ALA A 219 1.16 -14.36 8.57
N ARG A 220 0.39 -13.75 7.65
CA ARG A 220 0.61 -12.36 7.22
C ARG A 220 0.35 -11.34 8.33
N VAL A 221 -0.66 -11.58 9.17
CA VAL A 221 -0.94 -10.75 10.34
C VAL A 221 0.23 -10.80 11.31
N VAL A 222 0.75 -11.99 11.63
CA VAL A 222 1.93 -12.15 12.49
C VAL A 222 3.15 -11.41 11.91
N THR A 223 3.41 -11.53 10.61
CA THR A 223 4.51 -10.78 9.96
C THR A 223 4.32 -9.26 10.06
N LEU A 224 3.09 -8.77 9.86
CA LEU A 224 2.77 -7.35 9.97
C LEU A 224 2.91 -6.84 11.41
N GLU A 225 2.50 -7.63 12.40
CA GLU A 225 2.69 -7.32 13.82
C GLU A 225 4.18 -7.21 14.17
N GLU A 226 5.00 -8.13 13.67
CA GLU A 226 6.46 -8.09 13.84
C GLU A 226 7.07 -6.81 13.21
N MET A 227 6.64 -6.45 12.00
CA MET A 227 7.07 -5.20 11.35
C MET A 227 6.67 -3.96 12.16
N ILE A 228 5.46 -3.93 12.71
CA ILE A 228 4.99 -2.83 13.56
C ILE A 228 5.84 -2.74 14.84
N THR A 229 6.16 -3.87 15.47
CA THR A 229 7.03 -3.87 16.66
C THR A 229 8.43 -3.37 16.35
N ASN A 230 9.00 -3.76 15.20
CA ASN A 230 10.32 -3.28 14.75
C ASN A 230 10.30 -1.79 14.46
N LEU A 231 9.29 -1.28 13.75
CA LEU A 231 9.14 0.14 13.47
C LEU A 231 8.96 0.97 14.75
N LYS A 232 8.20 0.46 15.73
CA LYS A 232 8.04 1.11 17.03
C LYS A 232 9.39 1.18 17.78
N GLY A 233 10.20 0.13 17.70
CA GLY A 233 11.57 0.09 18.21
C GLY A 233 12.45 1.18 17.58
N VAL A 234 12.54 1.20 16.24
CA VAL A 234 13.32 2.21 15.50
C VAL A 234 12.86 3.63 15.82
N ASN A 235 11.55 3.87 15.85
CA ASN A 235 11.02 5.20 16.14
C ASN A 235 11.38 5.66 17.56
N SER A 236 11.40 4.75 18.55
CA SER A 236 11.83 5.11 19.92
C SER A 236 13.30 5.55 19.97
N ILE A 237 14.18 4.90 19.21
CA ILE A 237 15.59 5.29 19.10
C ILE A 237 15.71 6.67 18.46
N GLN A 238 15.00 6.91 17.35
CA GLN A 238 15.03 8.21 16.66
C GLN A 238 14.47 9.35 17.53
N VAL A 239 13.43 9.09 18.32
CA VAL A 239 12.90 10.08 19.27
C VAL A 239 13.96 10.47 20.31
N ASN A 240 14.69 9.49 20.86
CA ASN A 240 15.77 9.76 21.80
C ASN A 240 16.91 10.57 21.15
N GLU A 241 17.34 10.21 19.93
CA GLU A 241 18.36 10.97 19.18
C GLU A 241 17.92 12.43 18.92
N ILE A 242 16.65 12.65 18.60
CA ILE A 242 16.10 14.00 18.42
C ILE A 242 16.14 14.79 19.73
N GLU A 243 15.83 14.16 20.87
CA GLU A 243 15.90 14.81 22.18
C GLU A 243 17.35 15.17 22.55
N GLU A 244 18.30 14.28 22.33
CA GLU A 244 19.74 14.53 22.54
C GLU A 244 20.23 15.70 21.67
N LEU A 245 19.94 15.69 20.38
CA LEU A 245 20.31 16.75 19.44
C LEU A 245 19.65 18.10 19.78
N LYS A 246 18.47 18.08 20.39
CA LYS A 246 17.77 19.28 20.85
C LYS A 246 18.45 19.88 22.09
N VAL A 247 18.90 19.04 23.02
CA VAL A 247 19.70 19.46 24.17
C VAL A 247 21.04 20.04 23.71
N GLU A 248 21.74 19.36 22.81
CA GLU A 248 23.01 19.82 22.25
C GLU A 248 22.86 21.17 21.52
N ASN A 249 21.85 21.31 20.66
CA ASN A 249 21.58 22.58 19.97
C ASN A 249 21.33 23.74 20.94
N LYS A 250 20.64 23.47 22.06
CA LYS A 250 20.40 24.50 23.07
C LYS A 250 21.71 24.93 23.73
N LEU A 251 22.56 23.98 24.12
CA LEU A 251 23.88 24.26 24.69
C LEU A 251 24.78 25.04 23.72
N LEU A 252 24.81 24.64 22.45
CA LEU A 252 25.57 25.35 21.42
C LEU A 252 25.05 26.77 21.18
N LYS A 253 23.73 26.96 21.20
CA LYS A 253 23.13 28.29 21.06
C LYS A 253 23.49 29.18 22.24
N ASP A 254 23.40 28.67 23.46
CA ASP A 254 23.76 29.41 24.67
C ASP A 254 25.26 29.76 24.67
N GLY A 255 26.13 28.81 24.33
CA GLY A 255 27.57 29.04 24.17
C GLY A 255 27.91 30.10 23.11
N LYS A 256 27.22 30.07 21.95
CA LYS A 256 27.37 31.08 20.90
C LYS A 256 26.96 32.48 21.40
N THR A 257 25.89 32.59 22.19
CA THR A 257 25.47 33.88 22.75
C THR A 257 26.50 34.43 23.75
N GLN A 258 27.05 33.57 24.61
CA GLN A 258 28.08 33.94 25.57
C GLN A 258 29.35 34.44 24.86
N LEU A 259 29.85 33.69 23.88
CA LEU A 259 31.00 34.09 23.07
C LEU A 259 30.76 35.40 22.33
N SER A 260 29.57 35.59 21.76
CA SER A 260 29.21 36.84 21.07
C SER A 260 29.23 38.05 22.02
N ASN A 261 28.75 37.88 23.25
CA ASN A 261 28.79 38.94 24.26
C ASN A 261 30.23 39.25 24.70
N GLN A 262 31.07 38.23 24.90
CA GLN A 262 32.49 38.43 25.20
C GLN A 262 33.23 39.15 24.07
N LEU A 263 32.95 38.82 22.81
CA LEU A 263 33.55 39.53 21.68
C LEU A 263 33.11 41.00 21.62
N LYS A 264 31.86 41.31 21.97
CA LYS A 264 31.38 42.70 22.04
C LYS A 264 32.07 43.48 23.15
N THR A 265 32.24 42.89 24.34
CA THR A 265 32.92 43.57 25.45
C THR A 265 34.39 43.81 25.16
N LEU A 266 35.09 42.83 24.57
CA LEU A 266 36.47 42.99 24.12
C LEU A 266 36.61 44.13 23.10
N LYS A 267 35.79 44.13 22.04
CA LYS A 267 35.80 45.22 21.04
C LYS A 267 35.51 46.59 21.65
N SER A 268 34.57 46.67 22.60
CA SER A 268 34.30 47.93 23.31
C SER A 268 35.48 48.38 24.16
N ASN A 269 36.17 47.45 24.82
CA ASN A 269 37.35 47.75 25.63
C ASN A 269 38.50 48.23 24.75
N ASP A 270 38.73 47.58 23.59
CA ASP A 270 39.77 48.00 22.64
C ASP A 270 39.50 49.40 22.11
N ALA A 271 38.26 49.70 21.69
CA ALA A 271 37.87 51.04 21.24
C ALA A 271 38.04 52.11 22.34
N ASN A 272 37.72 51.75 23.59
CA ASN A 272 37.92 52.63 24.74
C ASN A 272 39.41 52.88 25.04
N ILE A 273 40.26 51.85 24.93
CA ILE A 273 41.72 51.98 25.09
C ILE A 273 42.30 52.85 23.98
N GLU A 274 41.90 52.64 22.73
CA GLU A 274 42.37 53.44 21.58
C GLU A 274 41.99 54.92 21.75
N THR A 275 40.73 55.20 22.11
CA THR A 275 40.26 56.57 22.37
C THR A 275 41.01 57.21 23.54
N SER A 276 41.24 56.46 24.63
CA SER A 276 42.03 56.93 25.77
C SER A 276 43.47 57.24 25.37
N ASN A 277 44.11 56.40 24.55
CA ASN A 277 45.48 56.63 24.09
C ASN A 277 45.57 57.87 23.18
N GLN A 278 44.61 58.06 22.27
CA GLN A 278 44.53 59.26 21.43
C GLN A 278 44.39 60.55 22.26
N ARG A 279 43.54 60.53 23.30
CA ARG A 279 43.40 61.68 24.22
C ARG A 279 44.70 62.05 24.94
N ARG A 280 45.59 61.08 25.19
CA ARG A 280 46.87 61.28 25.88
C ARG A 280 48.00 61.78 24.98
N ILE A 281 47.80 61.88 23.66
CA ILE A 281 48.83 62.36 22.72
C ILE A 281 49.40 63.74 23.09
N PRO A 282 48.61 64.77 23.45
CA PRO A 282 49.15 66.08 23.84
C PRO A 282 50.08 66.00 25.05
N PHE A 283 49.76 65.15 26.03
CA PHE A 283 50.61 64.90 27.19
C PHE A 283 51.96 64.29 26.77
N TRP A 284 51.94 63.26 25.90
CA TRP A 284 53.16 62.61 25.44
C TRP A 284 54.04 63.49 24.55
N ARG A 285 53.48 64.47 23.84
CA ARG A 285 54.25 65.46 23.09
C ARG A 285 55.17 66.32 23.97
N VAL A 286 54.82 66.49 25.25
CA VAL A 286 55.63 67.22 26.24
C VAL A 286 56.46 66.24 27.08
N ALA A 287 55.84 65.16 27.55
CA ALA A 287 56.51 64.20 28.42
C ALA A 287 57.63 63.42 27.71
N ALA A 288 57.48 63.04 26.44
CA ALA A 288 58.50 62.21 25.76
C ALA A 288 59.85 62.94 25.53
N PRO A 289 59.88 64.19 25.01
CA PRO A 289 61.13 64.96 24.94
C PRO A 289 61.77 65.19 26.31
N MET A 290 60.95 65.50 27.32
CA MET A 290 61.41 65.63 28.71
C MET A 290 62.08 64.34 29.21
N ILE A 291 61.43 63.19 29.02
CA ILE A 291 61.97 61.88 29.43
C ILE A 291 63.31 61.61 28.75
N ASN A 292 63.39 61.81 27.42
CA ASN A 292 64.63 61.58 26.68
C ASN A 292 65.77 62.46 27.20
N LYS A 293 65.48 63.75 27.42
CA LYS A 293 66.44 64.69 28.00
C LYS A 293 66.90 64.23 29.39
N MET A 294 65.98 63.82 30.26
CA MET A 294 66.31 63.29 31.59
C MET A 294 67.14 62.00 31.51
N ILE A 295 66.92 61.13 30.52
CA ILE A 295 67.73 59.93 30.31
C ILE A 295 69.14 60.29 29.82
N GLU A 296 69.26 61.26 28.92
CA GLU A 296 70.56 61.74 28.40
C GLU A 296 71.39 62.46 29.46
N GLU A 297 70.75 63.21 30.36
CA GLU A 297 71.39 63.97 31.44
C GLU A 297 71.66 63.12 32.69
N ALA A 298 71.10 61.91 32.78
CA ALA A 298 71.27 61.05 33.93
C ALA A 298 72.70 60.49 34.01
N THR A 299 73.38 60.73 35.13
CA THR A 299 74.62 60.03 35.48
C THR A 299 74.30 58.65 36.08
N SER A 300 75.20 57.66 35.96
CA SER A 300 74.95 56.25 36.32
C SER A 300 74.55 56.00 37.80
N GLU A 301 74.59 57.01 38.66
CA GLU A 301 74.29 56.92 40.09
C GLU A 301 73.09 57.78 40.53
N GLU A 302 72.51 58.61 39.64
CA GLU A 302 71.41 59.53 39.99
C GLU A 302 70.03 58.93 39.70
N GLN A 303 69.13 59.03 40.69
CA GLN A 303 67.74 58.56 40.58
C GLN A 303 66.77 59.73 40.81
N TYR A 304 65.95 60.02 39.81
CA TYR A 304 64.92 61.04 39.86
C TYR A 304 63.80 60.67 40.83
N THR A 305 63.45 61.61 41.70
CA THR A 305 62.29 61.51 42.58
C THR A 305 61.01 61.95 41.88
N ARG A 306 59.86 61.74 42.54
CA ARG A 306 58.58 62.24 42.05
C ARG A 306 58.58 63.76 41.85
N ALA A 307 59.26 64.49 42.74
CA ALA A 307 59.33 65.94 42.70
C ALA A 307 60.16 66.44 41.51
N ASP A 308 61.29 65.76 41.23
CA ASP A 308 62.16 66.10 40.10
C ASP A 308 61.43 65.91 38.77
N ILE A 309 60.69 64.80 38.63
CA ILE A 309 59.85 64.53 37.45
C ILE A 309 58.73 65.56 37.31
N GLN A 310 58.08 65.95 38.42
CA GLN A 310 57.02 66.96 38.40
C GLN A 310 57.56 68.33 37.96
N LEU A 311 58.73 68.71 38.45
CA LEU A 311 59.38 69.98 38.13
C LEU A 311 59.81 70.00 36.66
N ALA A 312 60.52 68.97 36.20
CA ALA A 312 60.93 68.84 34.80
C ALA A 312 59.75 68.89 33.83
N PHE A 313 58.61 68.30 34.21
CA PHE A 313 57.41 68.33 33.37
C PHE A 313 56.81 69.73 33.27
N VAL A 314 56.74 70.47 34.38
CA VAL A 314 56.21 71.84 34.37
C VAL A 314 57.12 72.77 33.58
N GLU A 315 58.44 72.61 33.70
CA GLU A 315 59.42 73.36 32.91
C GLU A 315 59.31 73.05 31.42
N GLU A 316 59.23 71.77 31.04
CA GLU A 316 59.10 71.39 29.64
C GLU A 316 57.77 71.89 29.05
N LEU A 317 56.68 71.86 29.84
CA LEU A 317 55.37 72.32 29.43
C LEU A 317 55.34 73.82 29.09
N GLN A 318 56.18 74.65 29.72
CA GLN A 318 56.27 76.08 29.41
C GLN A 318 56.70 76.34 27.96
N LYS A 319 57.42 75.40 27.34
CA LYS A 319 57.83 75.49 25.92
C LYS A 319 56.68 75.24 24.94
N TYR A 320 55.54 74.74 25.42
CA TYR A 320 54.39 74.35 24.60
C TYR A 320 53.10 75.02 25.09
N PRO A 321 52.97 76.37 24.98
CA PRO A 321 51.80 77.10 25.46
C PRO A 321 50.49 76.59 24.81
N ASP A 322 50.52 76.25 23.53
CA ASP A 322 49.37 75.75 22.76
C ASP A 322 48.83 74.39 23.22
N LEU A 323 49.60 73.66 24.04
CA LEU A 323 49.23 72.34 24.57
C LEU A 323 48.72 72.39 26.01
N GLN A 324 48.86 73.51 26.72
CA GLN A 324 48.56 73.61 28.15
C GLN A 324 47.10 73.27 28.47
N ASP A 325 46.14 73.88 27.78
CA ASP A 325 44.71 73.60 28.01
C ASP A 325 44.33 72.15 27.73
N LYS A 326 44.91 71.57 26.67
CA LYS A 326 44.67 70.17 26.29
C LYS A 326 45.26 69.20 27.31
N ILE A 327 46.46 69.49 27.82
CA ILE A 327 47.11 68.68 28.86
C ILE A 327 46.37 68.82 30.19
N LYS A 328 45.93 70.03 30.55
CA LYS A 328 45.12 70.28 31.75
C LYS A 328 43.81 69.49 31.72
N ALA A 329 43.13 69.45 30.58
CA ALA A 329 41.90 68.67 30.41
C ALA A 329 42.16 67.16 30.58
N VAL A 330 43.26 66.65 30.02
CA VAL A 330 43.63 65.23 30.05
C VAL A 330 44.10 64.77 31.43
N LEU A 331 44.84 65.60 32.17
CA LEU A 331 45.29 65.29 33.53
C LEU A 331 44.15 65.32 34.57
N ASN A 332 43.09 66.08 34.30
CA ASN A 332 41.97 66.27 35.24
C ASN A 332 40.68 65.53 34.86
N GLU A 333 40.68 64.72 33.80
CA GLU A 333 39.50 64.07 33.21
C GLU A 333 38.64 63.25 34.20
N LYS A 334 39.24 62.72 35.28
CA LYS A 334 38.55 61.89 36.29
C LYS A 334 38.54 62.50 37.71
N LYS A 335 39.02 63.73 37.91
CA LYS A 335 39.00 64.38 39.23
C LYS A 335 37.63 65.02 39.46
N GLN A 336 36.90 64.54 40.47
CA GLN A 336 35.56 65.05 40.85
C GLN A 336 35.59 66.54 41.25
N ASN A 337 36.74 67.03 41.72
CA ASN A 337 37.00 68.45 41.95
C ASN A 337 38.12 68.89 40.99
N LYS A 338 37.80 69.69 39.97
CA LYS A 338 38.79 70.34 39.11
C LYS A 338 39.57 71.33 39.99
N LEU A 339 40.73 70.91 40.52
CA LEU A 339 41.69 71.84 41.10
C LEU A 339 42.09 72.80 39.98
N GLU A 340 41.72 74.07 40.13
CA GLU A 340 41.56 75.01 39.02
C GLU A 340 42.89 75.40 38.34
N ASP A 341 44.05 74.93 38.82
CA ASP A 341 45.34 75.28 38.24
C ASP A 341 46.49 74.26 38.36
N SER A 342 46.23 72.98 38.66
CA SER A 342 47.34 72.03 38.85
C SER A 342 47.68 71.22 37.59
N PHE A 343 48.89 71.42 37.05
CA PHE A 343 49.59 70.51 36.13
C PHE A 343 50.23 69.32 36.88
N GLU A 344 49.61 68.92 37.98
CA GLU A 344 50.15 67.92 38.88
C GLU A 344 50.01 66.52 38.26
N LEU A 345 51.15 65.89 38.01
CA LEU A 345 51.28 64.53 37.54
C LEU A 345 50.81 63.59 38.66
N THR A 346 49.63 63.02 38.48
CA THR A 346 48.99 62.09 39.41
C THR A 346 48.44 60.87 38.67
N GLY A 347 48.39 59.72 39.34
CA GLY A 347 47.96 58.45 38.76
C GLY A 347 48.71 58.10 37.47
N TRP A 348 47.95 57.80 36.41
CA TRP A 348 48.47 57.26 35.15
C TRP A 348 49.60 58.12 34.53
N ALA A 349 49.54 59.44 34.67
CA ALA A 349 50.51 60.34 34.04
C ALA A 349 51.91 60.22 34.68
N MET A 350 51.97 60.22 36.01
CA MET A 350 53.23 60.03 36.75
C MET A 350 53.76 58.60 36.59
N ASP A 351 52.88 57.61 36.69
CA ASP A 351 53.28 56.20 36.59
C ASP A 351 53.81 55.87 35.19
N SER A 352 53.24 56.47 34.14
CA SER A 352 53.72 56.27 32.77
C SER A 352 55.10 56.90 32.53
N ILE A 353 55.36 58.09 33.09
CA ILE A 353 56.68 58.73 33.01
C ILE A 353 57.71 57.90 33.79
N ARG A 354 57.37 57.47 35.01
CA ARG A 354 58.26 56.63 35.83
C ARG A 354 58.59 55.31 35.16
N PHE A 355 57.60 54.68 34.54
CA PHE A 355 57.81 53.46 33.76
C PHE A 355 58.77 53.70 32.60
N ALA A 356 58.62 54.80 31.85
CA ALA A 356 59.50 55.14 30.75
C ALA A 356 60.94 55.48 31.19
N LEU A 357 61.11 56.14 32.33
CA LEU A 357 62.42 56.42 32.94
C LEU A 357 63.07 55.17 33.57
N GLY A 358 62.32 54.09 33.80
CA GLY A 358 62.86 52.79 34.23
C GLY A 358 63.73 52.86 35.49
N ASN A 359 64.99 52.47 35.35
CA ASN A 359 65.95 52.39 36.47
C ASN A 359 66.43 53.76 36.98
N PHE A 360 66.18 54.85 36.22
CA PHE A 360 66.53 56.22 36.61
C PHE A 360 65.54 56.83 37.60
N VAL A 361 64.51 56.08 38.06
CA VAL A 361 63.55 56.56 39.05
C VAL A 361 63.83 55.96 40.42
N LYS A 362 63.80 56.81 41.45
CA LYS A 362 63.87 56.37 42.84
C LYS A 362 62.64 55.53 43.18
N LYS A 363 62.85 54.22 43.41
CA LYS A 363 61.79 53.31 43.87
C LYS A 363 61.22 53.86 45.19
N GLN A 364 59.92 54.12 45.23
CA GLN A 364 59.25 54.46 46.48
C GLN A 364 59.42 53.28 47.45
N SER A 365 60.01 53.53 48.61
CA SER A 365 60.01 52.57 49.70
C SER A 365 58.59 52.42 50.24
N GLY A 366 57.92 51.31 49.91
CA GLY A 366 56.58 51.05 50.43
C GLY A 366 55.95 49.70 50.09
N ARG A 367 55.94 48.83 51.11
CA ARG A 367 55.05 47.68 51.41
C ARG A 367 55.25 46.35 50.63
N PRO A 368 55.49 45.22 51.32
CA PRO A 368 55.54 43.90 50.67
C PRO A 368 54.15 43.46 50.21
N SER A 369 54.07 42.94 48.98
CA SER A 369 52.88 42.33 48.41
C SER A 369 52.63 40.96 49.04
N ASN A 370 51.50 40.78 49.71
CA ASN A 370 51.01 39.44 50.01
C ASN A 370 50.39 38.87 48.73
N SER A 371 50.93 37.71 48.35
CA SER A 371 50.42 36.76 47.35
C SER A 371 49.03 36.25 47.68
#